data_AF-A0A2G0YL15-F1
#
_entry.id   AF-A0A2G0YL15-F1
#
_cell.length_a   1.000
_cell.length_b   1.000
_cell.length_c   1.000
_cell.angle_alpha   90.00
_cell.angle_beta   90.00
_cell.angle_gamma   90.00
#
_symmetry.space_group_name_H-M   'P 1'
#
loop_
_entity.id
_entity.type
_entity.pdbx_description
1 polymer ?
#
loop_
_entity_poly.entity_id
_entity_poly.type
_entity_poly.pdbx_seq_one_letter_code
_entity_poly.pdbx_strand_id
1 'polypeptide(L)'
;MLKKTLTTLLATATLLGAGAALADKPGAGWITIEKAIETAKTKAGYIEVYQAEADDNGYWEVKGRKADGVVYEVRIDGASGNVLRDQKD
;
A
#
# COMPACT_ATOMS: atom_id res chain seq x y z
N MET A 1 -1.76 25.55 7.64
CA MET A 1 -1.38 24.52 6.64
C MET A 1 -0.23 23.72 7.23
N LEU A 2 -0.53 22.69 8.02
CA LEU A 2 0.47 22.02 8.83
C LEU A 2 1.02 20.80 8.08
N LYS A 3 2.27 20.98 7.63
CA LYS A 3 3.15 19.96 7.10
C LYS A 3 3.39 18.94 8.20
N LYS A 4 3.20 17.65 7.93
CA LYS A 4 3.73 16.57 8.77
C LYS A 4 4.55 15.64 7.90
N THR A 5 5.81 16.03 7.76
CA THR A 5 6.94 15.14 7.53
C THR A 5 6.96 14.08 8.63
N LEU A 6 6.90 12.79 8.27
CA LEU A 6 7.38 11.74 9.14
C LEU A 6 8.31 10.83 8.34
N THR A 7 9.58 11.14 8.48
CA THR A 7 10.71 10.29 8.17
C THR A 7 10.64 9.06 9.06
N THR A 8 10.66 7.87 8.49
CA THR A 8 11.04 6.66 9.23
C THR A 8 12.11 5.91 8.44
N LEU A 9 13.37 6.23 8.77
CA LEU A 9 14.50 5.33 8.55
C LEU A 9 14.36 4.17 9.54
N LEU A 10 14.37 2.92 9.08
CA LEU A 10 14.99 1.82 9.82
C LEU A 10 15.78 0.96 8.83
N ALA A 11 17.10 1.03 8.94
CA ALA A 11 18.03 0.15 8.25
C ALA A 11 18.42 -1.02 9.16
N THR A 12 18.55 -2.21 8.56
CA THR A 12 19.22 -3.45 9.05
C THR A 12 18.53 -4.19 10.22
N ALA A 13 18.45 -5.52 10.30
CA ALA A 13 19.25 -6.61 9.77
C ALA A 13 18.43 -7.91 9.59
N THR A 14 18.93 -8.81 8.75
CA THR A 14 18.45 -10.16 8.42
C THR A 14 18.26 -11.08 9.62
N LEU A 15 17.20 -11.92 9.64
CA LEU A 15 17.28 -13.38 9.92
C LEU A 15 15.88 -14.06 9.93
N LEU A 16 15.69 -14.95 8.94
CA LEU A 16 15.06 -16.27 9.02
C LEU A 16 13.89 -16.48 9.99
N GLY A 17 12.69 -16.39 9.43
CA GLY A 17 11.47 -16.98 9.97
C GLY A 17 10.33 -16.57 9.06
N ALA A 18 9.80 -17.50 8.26
CA ALA A 18 8.51 -17.32 7.60
C ALA A 18 7.39 -17.39 8.66
N GLY A 19 7.47 -16.55 9.69
CA GLY A 19 6.29 -16.12 10.41
C GLY A 19 5.53 -15.26 9.42
N ALA A 20 4.34 -15.70 9.01
CA ALA A 20 3.42 -14.83 8.33
C ALA A 20 3.36 -13.55 9.14
N ALA A 21 3.94 -12.46 8.61
CA ALA A 21 3.61 -11.13 9.09
C ALA A 21 2.09 -11.08 8.92
N LEU A 22 1.37 -11.19 10.03
CA LEU A 22 -0.05 -10.93 10.04
C LEU A 22 -0.13 -9.44 9.77
N ALA A 23 -0.15 -9.09 8.48
CA ALA A 23 -0.45 -7.74 8.04
C ALA A 23 -1.67 -7.30 8.82
N ASP A 24 -1.60 -6.10 9.41
CA ASP A 24 -2.68 -5.53 10.20
C ASP A 24 -3.97 -5.70 9.41
N LYS A 25 -4.86 -6.55 9.93
CA LYS A 25 -6.13 -6.81 9.26
C LYS A 25 -6.94 -5.55 9.42
N PRO A 26 -7.37 -4.89 8.33
CA PRO A 26 -8.20 -3.72 8.46
C PRO A 26 -9.53 -4.04 9.15
N GLY A 27 -10.17 -2.99 9.65
CA GLY A 27 -11.45 -3.08 10.34
C GLY A 27 -12.55 -3.77 9.52
N ALA A 28 -13.58 -4.26 10.22
CA ALA A 28 -14.72 -4.91 9.59
C ALA A 28 -15.34 -4.02 8.48
N GLY A 29 -15.59 -4.61 7.31
CA GLY A 29 -16.18 -3.92 6.16
C GLY A 29 -15.19 -3.41 5.11
N TRP A 30 -13.88 -3.63 5.30
CA TRP A 30 -12.90 -3.31 4.28
C TRP A 30 -12.81 -4.39 3.19
N ILE A 31 -12.44 -3.96 1.98
CA ILE A 31 -11.97 -4.86 0.93
C ILE A 31 -10.69 -5.55 1.37
N THR A 32 -10.45 -6.76 0.85
CA THR A 32 -9.25 -7.52 1.19
C THR A 32 -7.99 -6.89 0.59
N ILE A 33 -6.83 -7.25 1.14
CA ILE A 33 -5.52 -6.82 0.60
C ILE A 33 -5.35 -7.26 -0.85
N GLU A 34 -5.83 -8.46 -1.22
CA GLU A 34 -5.78 -8.96 -2.60
C GLU A 34 -6.61 -8.07 -3.53
N LYS A 35 -7.77 -7.58 -3.08
CA LYS A 35 -8.61 -6.69 -3.88
C LYS A 35 -7.98 -5.31 -4.05
N ALA A 36 -7.26 -4.82 -3.04
CA ALA A 36 -6.49 -3.58 -3.15
C ALA A 36 -5.34 -3.74 -4.16
N ILE A 37 -4.59 -4.85 -4.08
CA ILE A 37 -3.51 -5.17 -5.03
C ILE A 37 -4.06 -5.32 -6.46
N GLU A 38 -5.20 -5.99 -6.63
CA GLU A 38 -5.88 -6.11 -7.93
C GLU A 38 -6.27 -4.73 -8.47
N THR A 39 -6.82 -3.87 -7.62
CA THR A 39 -7.19 -2.49 -7.99
C THR A 39 -5.97 -1.67 -8.41
N ALA A 40 -4.85 -1.77 -7.69
CA ALA A 40 -3.60 -1.11 -8.07
C ALA A 40 -3.12 -1.55 -9.46
N LYS A 41 -3.16 -2.86 -9.75
CA LYS A 41 -2.74 -3.41 -11.05
C LYS A 41 -3.69 -3.03 -12.19
N THR A 42 -5.00 -3.19 -11.97
CA THR A 42 -6.02 -3.07 -13.03
C THR A 42 -6.49 -1.64 -13.28
N LYS A 43 -6.55 -0.80 -12.24
CA LYS A 43 -7.04 0.59 -12.34
C LYS A 43 -5.93 1.63 -12.29
N ALA A 44 -4.84 1.39 -11.57
CA ALA A 44 -3.76 2.36 -11.37
C ALA A 44 -2.47 2.05 -12.17
N GLY A 45 -2.44 0.94 -12.92
CA GLY A 45 -1.37 0.63 -13.88
C GLY A 45 -0.08 0.09 -13.26
N TYR A 46 -0.15 -0.49 -12.06
CA TYR A 46 1.01 -1.09 -11.39
C TYR A 46 1.37 -2.42 -12.05
N ILE A 47 2.64 -2.57 -12.45
CA ILE A 47 3.16 -3.80 -13.07
C ILE A 47 3.84 -4.70 -12.05
N GLU A 48 4.31 -4.13 -10.94
CA GLU A 48 4.95 -4.82 -9.83
C GLU A 48 4.47 -4.18 -8.52
N VAL A 49 4.20 -4.99 -7.50
CA VAL A 49 3.75 -4.52 -6.17
C VAL A 49 4.75 -5.02 -5.14
N TYR A 50 5.26 -4.10 -4.32
CA TYR A 50 6.27 -4.38 -3.29
C TYR A 50 5.66 -4.50 -1.91
N GLN A 51 4.64 -3.70 -1.65
CA GLN A 51 4.03 -3.54 -0.33
C GLN A 51 2.57 -3.17 -0.49
N ALA A 52 1.73 -3.69 0.40
CA ALA A 52 0.34 -3.31 0.56
C ALA A 52 0.00 -3.36 2.05
N GLU A 53 -0.41 -2.24 2.61
CA GLU A 53 -0.62 -2.08 4.05
C GLU A 53 -1.91 -1.32 4.33
N ALA A 54 -2.60 -1.69 5.41
CA ALA A 54 -3.75 -0.93 5.89
C ALA A 54 -3.25 0.28 6.69
N ASP A 55 -3.78 1.46 6.39
CA ASP A 55 -3.48 2.69 7.11
C ASP A 55 -4.67 3.06 8.00
N ASP A 56 -4.42 3.45 9.25
CA ASP A 56 -5.46 3.86 10.22
C ASP A 56 -6.38 4.99 9.72
N ASN A 57 -5.99 5.71 8.66
CA ASN A 57 -6.79 6.73 7.99
C ASN A 57 -7.87 6.20 7.04
N GLY A 58 -8.08 4.88 6.97
CA GLY A 58 -9.23 4.32 6.24
C GLY A 58 -8.95 3.83 4.82
N TYR A 59 -7.69 3.63 4.44
CA TYR A 59 -7.31 3.19 3.10
C TYR A 59 -6.21 2.12 3.13
N TRP A 60 -6.13 1.37 2.04
CA TRP A 60 -4.96 0.59 1.68
C TRP A 60 -3.93 1.50 1.03
N GLU A 61 -2.70 1.47 1.51
CA GLU A 61 -1.53 2.04 0.84
C GLU A 61 -0.84 0.92 0.06
N VAL A 62 -0.71 1.06 -1.26
CA VAL A 62 -0.04 0.08 -2.11
C VAL A 62 1.14 0.76 -2.81
N LYS A 63 2.34 0.24 -2.59
CA LYS A 63 3.57 0.70 -3.23
C LYS A 63 4.04 -0.28 -4.29
N GLY A 64 4.46 0.25 -5.43
CA GLY A 64 4.91 -0.59 -6.53
C GLY A 64 5.40 0.20 -7.74
N ARG A 65 5.85 -0.53 -8.75
CA ARG A 65 6.43 0.06 -9.97
C ARG A 65 5.42 0.05 -11.11
N LYS A 66 5.47 1.11 -11.93
CA LYS A 66 4.71 1.22 -13.18
C LYS A 66 5.60 1.01 -14.40
N ALA A 67 4.99 1.00 -15.60
CA ALA A 67 5.70 0.78 -16.86
C ALA A 67 6.78 1.83 -17.17
N ASP A 68 6.72 3.01 -16.55
CA ASP A 68 7.76 4.04 -16.65
C ASP A 68 9.02 3.72 -15.82
N GLY A 69 9.03 2.61 -15.09
CA GLY A 69 10.14 2.18 -14.25
C GLY A 69 10.22 2.89 -12.90
N VAL A 70 9.30 3.80 -12.59
CA VAL A 70 9.29 4.60 -11.35
C VAL A 70 8.38 3.94 -10.32
N VAL A 71 8.71 4.12 -9.04
CA VAL A 71 7.92 3.65 -7.90
C VAL A 71 6.84 4.69 -7.57
N TYR A 72 5.63 4.21 -7.37
CA TYR A 72 4.47 5.00 -6.98
C TYR A 72 3.82 4.40 -5.73
N GLU A 73 3.07 5.25 -5.04
CA GLU A 73 2.13 4.92 -3.98
C GLU A 73 0.71 5.23 -4.48
N VAL A 74 -0.19 4.26 -4.34
CA VAL A 74 -1.64 4.44 -4.54
C VAL A 74 -2.38 4.21 -3.24
N ARG A 75 -3.34 5.09 -2.95
CA ARG A 75 -4.26 4.95 -1.83
C ARG A 75 -5.60 4.48 -2.34
N ILE A 76 -6.10 3.39 -1.77
CA ILE A 76 -7.34 2.75 -2.18
C ILE A 76 -8.27 2.73 -0.98
N ASP A 77 -9.45 3.32 -1.13
CA ASP A 77 -10.46 3.39 -0.08
C ASP A 77 -10.75 2.00 0.48
N GLY A 78 -10.65 1.87 1.80
CA GLY A 78 -10.76 0.60 2.51
C GLY A 78 -12.11 -0.06 2.29
N ALA A 79 -13.20 0.70 2.26
CA ALA A 79 -14.56 0.15 2.16
C ALA A 79 -14.99 -0.10 0.70
N SER A 80 -14.76 0.87 -0.18
CA SER A 80 -15.27 0.86 -1.56
C SER A 80 -14.30 0.32 -2.60
N GLY A 81 -13.00 0.29 -2.31
CA GLY A 81 -11.97 -0.06 -3.29
C GLY A 81 -11.77 1.00 -4.39
N ASN A 82 -12.19 2.24 -4.15
CA ASN A 82 -11.95 3.35 -5.06
C ASN A 82 -10.53 3.91 -4.90
N VAL A 83 -9.90 4.30 -6.01
CA VAL A 83 -8.60 4.98 -5.96
C VAL A 83 -8.83 6.40 -5.44
N LEU A 84 -8.18 6.72 -4.32
CA LEU A 84 -8.25 8.03 -3.65
C LEU A 84 -7.10 8.94 -4.09
N ARG A 85 -5.93 8.36 -4.34
CA ARG A 85 -4.70 9.09 -4.72
C ARG A 85 -3.74 8.14 -5.42
N ASP A 86 -2.95 8.67 -6.34
CA ASP A 86 -1.89 7.94 -7.04
C ASP A 86 -0.75 8.90 -7.36
N GLN A 87 0.44 8.64 -6.84
CA GLN A 87 1.58 9.56 -6.93
C GLN A 87 2.91 8.85 -6.83
N LYS A 88 3.99 9.51 -7.25
CA LYS A 88 5.35 9.01 -7.05
C LYS A 88 5.63 8.90 -5.54
N ASP A 89 6.28 7.81 -5.15
CA ASP A 89 6.77 7.56 -3.79
C ASP A 89 8.00 8.43 -3.48
#